data_AF-A0A1E2WQQ7-F1
#
_entry.id   AF-A0A1E2WQQ7-F1
#
_cell.length_a   1.000
_cell.length_b   1.000
_cell.length_c   1.000
_cell.angle_alpha   90.00
_cell.angle_beta   90.00
_cell.angle_gamma   90.00
#
_symmetry.space_group_name_H-M   'P 1'
#
loop_
_entity.id
_entity.type
_entity.pdbx_description
1 polymer ?
#
loop_
_entity_poly.entity_id
_entity_poly.type
_entity_poly.pdbx_seq_one_letter_code
_entity_poly.pdbx_strand_id
1 'polypeptide(L)'
;MSQLSTVQLLYLFYAHAYSNGDTVTKSVVKSYLSKELQQEAEQSYEALIEQKLIESPKKNRLSLTTLGKKILALNLQNTKYRFDSVKGPKVINILLEYLQQVSYDSHNSSSQSEDMDFDTYVEKFKALYFEERKRQELLGVVAIYSRVIRQKFSENNPISQTLLDKYFEKLKSNGKVFTVTEKDEELIQWAE
;
A
#
# COMPACT_ATOMS: atom_id res chain seq x y z
N MET A 1 -8.05 -12.46 -6.53
CA MET A 1 -8.31 -11.64 -5.32
C MET A 1 -9.59 -12.16 -4.69
N SER A 2 -9.60 -12.48 -3.40
CA SER A 2 -10.83 -12.96 -2.73
C SER A 2 -11.75 -11.77 -2.44
N GLN A 3 -12.80 -11.62 -3.25
CA GLN A 3 -13.83 -10.63 -3.05
C GLN A 3 -14.79 -11.12 -1.95
N LEU A 4 -14.96 -10.34 -0.90
CA LEU A 4 -15.87 -10.66 0.19
C LEU A 4 -17.31 -10.28 -0.20
N SER A 5 -18.27 -11.07 0.25
CA SER A 5 -19.67 -10.63 0.25
C SER A 5 -19.84 -9.43 1.20
N THR A 6 -20.93 -8.68 1.04
CA THR A 6 -21.22 -7.54 1.94
C THR A 6 -21.33 -8.02 3.39
N VAL A 7 -21.93 -9.19 3.63
CA VAL A 7 -22.07 -9.76 4.98
C VAL A 7 -20.71 -10.13 5.56
N GLN A 8 -19.86 -10.81 4.78
CA GLN A 8 -18.50 -11.17 5.22
C GLN A 8 -17.65 -9.94 5.52
N LEU A 9 -17.74 -8.91 4.66
CA LEU A 9 -17.07 -7.63 4.86
C LEU A 9 -17.48 -6.99 6.19
N LEU A 10 -18.78 -6.84 6.43
CA LEU A 10 -19.31 -6.25 7.65
C LEU A 10 -19.00 -7.09 8.89
N TYR A 11 -19.04 -8.41 8.75
CA TYR A 11 -18.70 -9.32 9.83
C TYR A 11 -17.26 -9.15 10.28
N LEU A 12 -16.30 -9.14 9.35
CA LEU A 12 -14.88 -8.88 9.65
C LEU A 12 -14.67 -7.48 10.22
N PHE A 13 -15.33 -6.49 9.65
CA PHE A 13 -15.19 -5.10 10.08
C PHE A 13 -15.66 -4.88 11.53
N TYR A 14 -16.86 -5.37 11.86
CA TYR A 14 -17.36 -5.30 13.24
C TYR A 14 -16.59 -6.20 14.19
N ALA A 15 -16.12 -7.35 13.72
CA ALA A 15 -15.25 -8.19 14.52
C ALA A 15 -13.98 -7.46 14.95
N HIS A 16 -13.40 -6.65 14.06
CA HIS A 16 -12.24 -5.84 14.38
C HIS A 16 -12.60 -4.66 15.30
N ALA A 17 -13.67 -3.92 15.01
CA ALA A 17 -14.06 -2.75 15.79
C ALA A 17 -14.46 -3.06 17.22
N TYR A 18 -15.00 -4.25 17.48
CA TYR A 18 -15.51 -4.63 18.80
C TYR A 18 -14.66 -5.70 19.51
N SER A 19 -13.45 -5.98 19.04
CA SER A 19 -12.52 -6.84 19.78
C SER A 19 -12.12 -6.18 21.09
N ASN A 20 -12.49 -6.80 22.21
CA ASN A 20 -12.07 -6.38 23.54
C ASN A 20 -10.96 -7.34 24.00
N GLY A 21 -9.71 -6.87 24.04
CA GLY A 21 -8.54 -7.73 24.33
C GLY A 21 -8.37 -8.80 23.25
N ASP A 22 -8.16 -8.34 22.02
CA ASP A 22 -7.87 -9.10 20.80
C ASP A 22 -8.95 -10.04 20.26
N THR A 23 -10.05 -10.25 21.00
CA THR A 23 -11.10 -11.18 20.58
C THR A 23 -12.50 -10.64 20.84
N VAL A 24 -13.46 -11.10 20.04
CA VAL A 24 -14.88 -10.74 20.12
C VAL A 24 -15.75 -11.99 20.03
N THR A 25 -16.98 -11.96 20.57
CA THR A 25 -17.90 -13.09 20.44
C THR A 25 -18.74 -13.01 19.16
N LYS A 26 -19.13 -14.17 18.62
CA LYS A 26 -20.07 -14.25 17.47
C LYS A 26 -21.32 -13.39 17.70
N SER A 27 -21.92 -13.49 18.88
CA SER A 27 -23.16 -12.80 19.22
C SER A 27 -23.02 -11.28 19.20
N VAL A 28 -21.89 -10.76 19.67
CA VAL A 28 -21.60 -9.31 19.63
C VAL A 28 -21.46 -8.83 18.21
N VAL A 29 -20.75 -9.56 17.33
CA VAL A 29 -20.63 -9.18 15.92
C VAL A 29 -22.00 -9.17 15.24
N LYS A 30 -22.81 -10.22 15.48
CA LYS A 30 -24.16 -10.33 14.90
C LYS A 30 -25.10 -9.24 15.37
N SER A 31 -25.02 -8.78 16.62
CA SER A 31 -25.91 -7.73 17.14
C SER A 31 -25.75 -6.38 16.43
N TYR A 32 -24.62 -6.14 15.76
CA TYR A 32 -24.38 -4.91 15.00
C TYR A 32 -24.76 -5.01 13.51
N LEU A 33 -25.18 -6.19 13.05
CA LEU A 33 -25.75 -6.39 11.72
C LEU A 33 -27.26 -6.13 11.74
N SER A 34 -27.82 -5.69 10.60
CA SER A 34 -29.27 -5.58 10.46
C SER A 34 -29.94 -6.95 10.56
N LYS A 35 -31.24 -6.99 10.85
CA LYS A 35 -31.96 -8.25 11.06
C LYS A 35 -31.88 -9.18 9.85
N GLU A 36 -31.89 -8.61 8.65
CA GLU A 36 -31.78 -9.33 7.38
C GLU A 36 -30.42 -10.03 7.28
N LEU A 37 -29.33 -9.31 7.62
CA LEU A 37 -27.97 -9.83 7.52
C LEU A 37 -27.58 -10.79 8.64
N GLN A 38 -28.30 -10.79 9.77
CA GLN A 38 -28.02 -11.67 10.91
C GLN A 38 -28.18 -13.16 10.60
N GLN A 39 -29.05 -13.53 9.66
CA GLN A 39 -29.23 -14.92 9.25
C GLN A 39 -28.05 -15.39 8.39
N GLU A 40 -27.62 -14.58 7.43
CA GLU A 40 -26.46 -14.84 6.56
C GLU A 40 -25.12 -14.81 7.32
N ALA A 41 -25.07 -14.08 8.44
CA ALA A 41 -23.88 -13.96 9.27
C ALA A 41 -23.42 -15.29 9.90
N GLU A 42 -24.32 -16.24 10.13
CA GLU A 42 -23.93 -17.54 10.70
C GLU A 42 -23.09 -18.35 9.70
N GLN A 43 -23.49 -18.35 8.42
CA GLN A 43 -22.74 -18.98 7.33
C GLN A 43 -21.42 -18.26 7.07
N SER A 44 -21.40 -16.94 7.26
CA SER A 44 -20.20 -16.13 7.09
C SER A 44 -19.11 -16.50 8.11
N TYR A 45 -19.45 -16.87 9.33
CA TYR A 45 -18.44 -17.25 10.34
C TYR A 45 -17.62 -18.47 9.90
N GLU A 46 -18.29 -19.57 9.52
CA GLU A 46 -17.59 -20.80 9.12
C GLU A 46 -16.78 -20.57 7.83
N ALA A 47 -17.35 -19.86 6.85
CA ALA A 47 -16.65 -19.50 5.62
C ALA A 47 -15.38 -18.66 5.86
N LEU A 48 -15.43 -17.71 6.82
CA LEU A 48 -14.27 -16.87 7.16
C LEU A 48 -13.17 -17.66 7.88
N ILE A 49 -13.53 -18.71 8.63
CA ILE A 49 -12.55 -19.65 9.23
C ILE A 49 -11.88 -20.49 8.14
N GLU A 50 -12.65 -21.07 7.22
CA GLU A 50 -12.11 -21.87 6.11
C GLU A 50 -11.13 -21.06 5.26
N GLN A 51 -11.44 -19.79 5.02
CA GLN A 51 -10.57 -18.85 4.31
C GLN A 51 -9.38 -18.34 5.14
N LYS A 52 -9.25 -18.77 6.41
CA LYS A 52 -8.20 -18.34 7.36
C LYS A 52 -8.18 -16.83 7.61
N LEU A 53 -9.33 -16.16 7.47
CA LEU A 53 -9.46 -14.71 7.70
C LEU A 53 -9.73 -14.39 9.18
N ILE A 54 -10.37 -15.33 9.87
CA ILE A 54 -10.53 -15.30 11.33
C ILE A 54 -10.04 -16.61 11.92
N GLU A 55 -9.63 -16.54 13.18
CA GLU A 55 -9.30 -17.71 13.99
C GLU A 55 -10.19 -17.72 15.23
N SER A 56 -10.43 -18.90 15.80
CA SER A 56 -11.30 -19.08 16.96
C SER A 56 -10.47 -19.53 18.18
N PRO A 57 -9.79 -18.61 18.89
CA PRO A 57 -8.88 -18.95 19.98
C PRO A 57 -9.60 -19.58 21.19
N LYS A 58 -10.91 -19.30 21.36
CA LYS A 58 -11.78 -19.92 22.37
C LYS A 58 -13.15 -20.16 21.76
N LYS A 59 -13.90 -21.15 22.28
CA LYS A 59 -15.26 -21.45 21.82
C LYS A 59 -16.11 -20.18 21.75
N ASN A 60 -16.67 -19.89 20.57
CA ASN A 60 -17.49 -18.71 20.25
C ASN A 60 -16.79 -17.35 20.28
N ARG A 61 -15.47 -17.29 20.48
CA ARG A 61 -14.66 -16.08 20.34
C ARG A 61 -13.83 -16.16 19.07
N LEU A 62 -13.66 -15.02 18.42
CA LEU A 62 -12.89 -14.91 17.19
C LEU A 62 -11.93 -13.72 17.26
N SER A 63 -10.81 -13.85 16.56
CA SER A 63 -9.83 -12.81 16.27
C SER A 63 -9.58 -12.76 14.77
N LEU A 64 -9.24 -11.58 14.25
CA LEU A 64 -8.83 -11.44 12.85
C LEU A 64 -7.38 -11.86 12.70
N THR A 65 -7.11 -12.67 11.68
CA THR A 65 -5.74 -12.97 11.27
C THR A 65 -5.11 -11.79 10.53
N THR A 66 -3.80 -11.79 10.37
CA THR A 66 -3.10 -10.79 9.52
C THR A 66 -3.63 -10.80 8.08
N LEU A 67 -3.97 -11.98 7.55
CA LEU A 67 -4.59 -12.12 6.24
C LEU A 67 -5.99 -11.50 6.22
N GLY A 68 -6.80 -11.75 7.26
CA GLY A 68 -8.13 -11.15 7.42
C GLY A 68 -8.10 -9.63 7.40
N LYS A 69 -7.15 -9.01 8.11
CA LYS A 69 -6.96 -7.55 8.11
C LYS A 69 -6.60 -7.00 6.72
N LYS A 70 -5.72 -7.69 5.98
CA LYS A 70 -5.33 -7.29 4.61
C LYS A 70 -6.50 -7.38 3.63
N ILE A 71 -7.25 -8.49 3.65
CA ILE A 71 -8.41 -8.67 2.77
C ILE A 71 -9.52 -7.68 3.13
N LEU A 72 -9.73 -7.40 4.43
CA LEU A 72 -10.66 -6.39 4.89
C LEU A 72 -10.31 -5.00 4.33
N ALA A 73 -9.03 -4.58 4.42
CA ALA A 73 -8.57 -3.30 3.87
C ALA A 73 -8.87 -3.19 2.36
N LEU A 74 -8.51 -4.21 1.57
CA LEU A 74 -8.75 -4.23 0.13
C LEU A 74 -10.23 -4.14 -0.23
N ASN A 75 -11.10 -4.83 0.53
CA ASN A 75 -12.53 -4.79 0.26
C ASN A 75 -13.17 -3.47 0.74
N LEU A 76 -12.68 -2.84 1.81
CA LEU A 76 -13.14 -1.51 2.24
C LEU A 76 -12.81 -0.42 1.22
N GLN A 77 -11.66 -0.51 0.52
CA GLN A 77 -11.31 0.44 -0.54
C GLN A 77 -12.27 0.39 -1.75
N ASN A 78 -12.79 -0.79 -2.05
CA ASN A 78 -13.56 -1.05 -3.27
C ASN A 78 -15.07 -1.25 -3.02
N THR A 79 -15.51 -1.16 -1.76
CA THR A 79 -16.90 -1.41 -1.42
C THR A 79 -17.80 -0.26 -1.86
N LYS A 80 -18.99 -0.61 -2.36
CA LYS A 80 -20.08 0.34 -2.60
C LYS A 80 -21.03 0.44 -1.40
N TYR A 81 -20.75 -0.32 -0.34
CA TYR A 81 -21.57 -0.34 0.86
C TYR A 81 -21.56 1.03 1.54
N ARG A 82 -22.75 1.56 1.83
CA ARG A 82 -22.92 2.83 2.54
C ARG A 82 -23.35 2.54 3.96
N PHE A 83 -22.59 3.05 4.92
CA PHE A 83 -23.02 3.07 6.32
C PHE A 83 -24.10 4.15 6.47
N ASP A 84 -25.34 3.71 6.64
CA ASP A 84 -26.56 4.53 6.66
C ASP A 84 -27.04 4.90 8.07
N SER A 85 -26.40 4.36 9.09
CA SER A 85 -26.81 4.44 10.49
C SER A 85 -25.71 5.03 11.35
N VAL A 86 -26.10 5.66 12.47
CA VAL A 86 -25.16 6.20 13.46
C VAL A 86 -24.28 5.06 13.96
N LYS A 87 -23.03 5.02 13.53
CA LYS A 87 -22.05 4.05 13.98
C LYS A 87 -21.31 4.62 15.19
N GLY A 88 -21.09 3.77 16.20
CA GLY A 88 -20.35 4.17 17.39
C GLY A 88 -18.88 4.53 17.09
N PRO A 89 -18.20 5.24 17.99
CA PRO A 89 -16.83 5.73 17.79
C PRO A 89 -15.83 4.62 17.46
N LYS A 90 -16.03 3.40 17.96
CA LYS A 90 -15.21 2.22 17.65
C LYS A 90 -15.14 1.93 16.14
N VAL A 91 -16.28 2.01 15.46
CA VAL A 91 -16.38 1.72 14.02
C VAL A 91 -15.70 2.81 13.21
N ILE A 92 -15.89 4.07 13.60
CA ILE A 92 -15.26 5.23 12.96
C ILE A 92 -13.75 5.16 13.10
N ASN A 93 -13.25 4.85 14.31
CA ASN A 93 -11.81 4.74 14.56
C ASN A 93 -11.16 3.66 13.69
N ILE A 94 -11.76 2.46 13.60
CA ILE A 94 -11.22 1.42 12.70
C ILE A 94 -11.25 1.86 11.24
N LEU A 95 -12.31 2.55 10.80
CA LEU A 95 -12.37 3.06 9.43
C LEU A 95 -11.25 4.07 9.16
N LEU A 96 -10.99 4.99 10.11
CA LEU A 96 -9.88 5.93 10.04
C LEU A 96 -8.53 5.23 10.05
N GLU A 97 -8.34 4.20 10.88
CA GLU A 97 -7.11 3.40 10.91
C GLU A 97 -6.83 2.76 9.55
N TYR A 98 -7.85 2.18 8.90
CA TYR A 98 -7.70 1.62 7.56
C TYR A 98 -7.41 2.70 6.52
N LEU A 99 -8.07 3.86 6.57
CA LEU A 99 -7.78 4.97 5.64
C LEU A 99 -6.36 5.52 5.81
N GLN A 100 -5.88 5.62 7.06
CA GLN A 100 -4.53 6.03 7.37
C GLN A 100 -3.51 4.99 6.90
N GLN A 101 -3.78 3.70 7.10
CA GLN A 101 -2.97 2.63 6.53
C GLN A 101 -2.91 2.72 5.00
N VAL A 102 -4.01 3.07 4.32
CA VAL A 102 -3.98 3.32 2.87
C VAL A 102 -3.15 4.54 2.51
N SER A 103 -3.05 5.57 3.36
CA SER A 103 -2.16 6.70 3.09
C SER A 103 -0.68 6.39 3.34
N TYR A 104 -0.37 5.60 4.37
CA TYR A 104 0.99 5.10 4.64
C TYR A 104 1.42 4.08 3.60
N ASP A 105 0.50 3.17 3.24
CA ASP A 105 0.68 2.23 2.17
C ASP A 105 0.58 2.91 0.82
N SER A 106 -0.11 4.02 0.56
CA SER A 106 -0.03 4.72 -0.75
C SER A 106 1.30 5.46 -0.91
N HIS A 107 1.93 5.83 0.19
CA HIS A 107 3.32 6.29 0.21
C HIS A 107 4.34 5.14 0.21
N ASN A 108 3.94 3.88 0.47
CA ASN A 108 4.78 2.67 0.45
C ASN A 108 4.37 1.60 -0.58
N SER A 109 3.30 1.79 -1.32
CA SER A 109 2.76 0.92 -2.36
C SER A 109 3.24 1.49 -3.67
N SER A 110 4.57 1.51 -3.79
CA SER A 110 5.12 0.99 -5.02
C SER A 110 4.45 -0.35 -5.27
N SER A 111 3.61 -0.39 -6.31
CA SER A 111 3.50 -1.53 -7.21
C SER A 111 4.67 -2.48 -7.02
N GLN A 112 4.40 -3.76 -6.81
CA GLN A 112 5.40 -4.83 -6.82
C GLN A 112 6.44 -4.55 -7.92
N SER A 113 7.50 -3.83 -7.57
CA SER A 113 8.61 -3.59 -8.46
C SER A 113 9.35 -4.89 -8.35
N GLU A 114 9.39 -5.64 -9.45
CA GLU A 114 10.41 -6.66 -9.62
C GLU A 114 11.72 -6.08 -9.07
N ASP A 115 12.40 -6.84 -8.20
CA ASP A 115 13.69 -6.46 -7.64
C ASP A 115 14.66 -6.24 -8.82
N MET A 116 14.69 -5.02 -9.36
CA MET A 116 15.60 -4.62 -10.40
C MET A 116 16.98 -4.64 -9.77
N ASP A 117 17.83 -5.55 -10.21
CA ASP A 117 19.18 -5.61 -9.69
C ASP A 117 19.93 -4.28 -9.94
N PHE A 118 20.87 -3.96 -9.05
CA PHE A 118 21.61 -2.71 -9.09
C PHE A 118 22.37 -2.53 -10.42
N ASP A 119 22.90 -3.60 -11.01
CA ASP A 119 23.64 -3.49 -12.27
C ASP A 119 22.69 -3.15 -13.44
N THR A 120 21.49 -3.74 -13.43
CA THR A 120 20.42 -3.42 -14.40
C THR A 120 19.95 -1.97 -14.23
N TYR A 121 19.82 -1.51 -12.99
CA TYR A 121 19.50 -0.11 -12.70
C TYR A 121 20.56 0.85 -13.25
N VAL A 122 21.85 0.55 -13.04
CA VAL A 122 22.96 1.40 -13.53
C VAL A 122 22.91 1.54 -15.05
N GLU A 123 22.74 0.44 -15.79
CA GLU A 123 22.70 0.49 -17.26
C GLU A 123 21.52 1.30 -17.78
N LYS A 124 20.32 1.05 -17.23
CA LYS A 124 19.10 1.77 -17.64
C LYS A 124 19.16 3.25 -17.26
N PHE A 125 19.67 3.57 -16.08
CA PHE A 125 19.77 4.94 -15.61
C PHE A 125 20.83 5.71 -16.43
N LYS A 126 21.96 5.06 -16.75
CA LYS A 126 22.99 5.61 -17.65
C LYS A 126 22.41 5.89 -19.03
N ALA A 127 21.68 4.95 -19.62
CA ALA A 127 21.05 5.14 -20.93
C ALA A 127 20.08 6.34 -20.93
N LEU A 128 19.21 6.42 -19.93
CA LEU A 128 18.27 7.54 -19.75
C LEU A 128 18.99 8.88 -19.58
N TYR A 129 20.08 8.90 -18.83
CA TYR A 129 20.89 10.11 -18.61
C TYR A 129 21.52 10.62 -19.90
N PHE A 130 22.13 9.75 -20.71
CA PHE A 130 22.74 10.16 -21.98
C PHE A 130 21.71 10.59 -23.02
N GLU A 131 20.53 9.96 -23.04
CA GLU A 131 19.43 10.37 -23.90
C GLU A 131 18.94 11.78 -23.53
N GLU A 132 18.73 12.04 -22.24
CA GLU A 132 18.32 13.35 -21.75
C GLU A 132 19.39 14.41 -21.97
N ARG A 133 20.67 14.07 -21.77
CA ARG A 133 21.81 14.94 -22.08
C ARG A 133 21.82 15.32 -23.55
N LYS A 134 21.69 14.36 -24.47
CA LYS A 134 21.65 14.62 -25.91
C LYS A 134 20.47 15.51 -26.30
N ARG A 135 19.30 15.29 -25.69
CA ARG A 135 18.11 16.12 -25.89
C ARG A 135 18.34 17.58 -25.45
N GLN A 136 19.02 17.77 -24.32
CA GLN A 136 19.31 19.09 -23.77
C GLN A 136 20.48 19.80 -24.49
N GLU A 137 21.47 19.06 -24.98
CA GLU A 137 22.54 19.59 -25.84
C GLU A 137 21.98 20.18 -27.15
N LEU A 138 20.96 19.56 -27.74
CA LEU A 138 20.24 20.11 -28.90
C LEU A 138 19.52 21.44 -28.60
N LEU A 139 19.21 21.71 -27.33
CA LEU A 139 18.59 22.94 -26.84
C LEU A 139 19.64 23.97 -26.37
N GLY A 140 20.93 23.64 -26.43
CA GLY A 140 22.04 24.53 -26.10
C GLY A 140 22.31 24.73 -24.60
N VAL A 141 21.61 24.02 -23.72
CA VAL A 141 21.80 24.10 -22.25
C VAL A 141 21.76 22.69 -21.67
N VAL A 142 22.85 22.26 -21.04
CA VAL A 142 22.94 20.96 -20.36
C VAL A 142 22.78 21.15 -18.86
N ALA A 143 21.56 20.95 -18.36
CA ALA A 143 21.21 21.03 -16.95
C ALA A 143 20.24 19.90 -16.60
N ILE A 144 20.78 18.78 -16.12
CA ILE A 144 19.98 17.61 -15.75
C ILE A 144 19.72 17.64 -14.26
N TYR A 145 18.48 17.92 -13.88
CA TYR A 145 18.05 17.91 -12.49
C TYR A 145 17.80 16.49 -11.98
N SER A 146 18.29 16.18 -10.78
CA SER A 146 18.14 14.87 -10.13
C SER A 146 16.67 14.48 -9.99
N ARG A 147 15.81 15.44 -9.60
CA ARG A 147 14.37 15.23 -9.45
C ARG A 147 13.71 14.82 -10.76
N VAL A 148 14.04 15.52 -11.85
CA VAL A 148 13.43 15.29 -13.16
C VAL A 148 13.85 13.95 -13.73
N ILE A 149 15.13 13.59 -13.64
CA ILE A 149 15.58 12.31 -14.17
C ILE A 149 15.08 11.13 -13.34
N ARG A 150 15.01 11.26 -12.01
CA ARG A 150 14.47 10.22 -11.12
C ARG A 150 12.99 9.99 -11.39
N GLN A 151 12.23 11.07 -11.60
CA GLN A 151 10.83 10.99 -11.99
C GLN A 151 10.67 10.27 -13.33
N LYS A 152 11.40 10.68 -14.37
CA LYS A 152 11.38 10.00 -15.68
C LYS A 152 11.76 8.54 -15.59
N PHE A 153 12.72 8.21 -14.72
CA PHE A 153 13.13 6.82 -14.51
C PHE A 153 12.01 5.98 -13.87
N SER A 154 11.32 6.53 -12.87
CA SER A 154 10.18 5.87 -12.21
C SER A 154 8.95 5.72 -13.12
N GLU A 155 8.75 6.64 -14.06
CA GLU A 155 7.66 6.56 -15.04
C GLU A 155 7.90 5.46 -16.09
N ASN A 156 9.18 5.25 -16.48
CA ASN A 156 9.56 4.31 -17.53
C ASN A 156 9.93 2.91 -17.04
N ASN A 157 10.11 2.71 -15.73
CA ASN A 157 10.52 1.43 -15.16
C ASN A 157 9.73 1.09 -13.89
N PRO A 158 9.38 -0.20 -13.69
CA PRO A 158 8.77 -0.64 -12.45
C PRO A 158 9.83 -0.70 -11.34
N ILE A 159 10.06 0.42 -10.66
CA ILE A 159 10.96 0.52 -9.50
C ILE A 159 10.26 1.24 -8.35
N SER A 160 10.46 0.77 -7.12
CA SER A 160 9.96 1.48 -5.93
C SER A 160 10.78 2.74 -5.67
N GLN A 161 10.13 3.79 -5.18
CA GLN A 161 10.79 5.06 -4.87
C GLN A 161 11.92 4.89 -3.84
N THR A 162 11.72 4.02 -2.85
CA THR A 162 12.71 3.68 -1.83
C THR A 162 13.93 2.94 -2.41
N LEU A 163 13.72 2.04 -3.38
CA LEU A 163 14.82 1.35 -4.06
C LEU A 163 15.57 2.31 -5.00
N LEU A 164 14.83 3.17 -5.71
CA LEU A 164 15.39 4.22 -6.56
C LEU A 164 16.28 5.17 -5.76
N ASP A 165 15.81 5.66 -4.61
CA ASP A 165 16.59 6.55 -3.75
C ASP A 165 17.82 5.84 -3.17
N LYS A 166 17.68 4.58 -2.74
CA LYS A 166 18.80 3.74 -2.27
C LYS A 166 19.86 3.53 -3.36
N TYR A 167 19.45 3.25 -4.59
CA TYR A 167 20.39 3.04 -5.69
C TYR A 167 21.02 4.34 -6.19
N PHE A 168 20.30 5.44 -6.15
CA PHE A 168 20.85 6.75 -6.47
C PHE A 168 21.92 7.19 -5.46
N GLU A 169 21.68 7.01 -4.16
CA GLU A 169 22.71 7.24 -3.13
C GLU A 169 23.89 6.29 -3.27
N LYS A 170 23.67 5.05 -3.71
CA LYS A 170 24.74 4.11 -4.05
C LYS A 170 25.52 4.56 -5.30
N LEU A 171 24.89 5.19 -6.29
CA LEU A 171 25.58 5.77 -7.46
C LEU A 171 26.49 6.94 -7.05
N LYS A 172 26.01 7.83 -6.15
CA LYS A 172 26.83 8.89 -5.56
C LYS A 172 28.02 8.33 -4.78
N SER A 173 27.75 7.36 -3.91
CA SER A 173 28.78 6.72 -3.08
C SER A 173 29.84 5.98 -3.90
N ASN A 174 29.44 5.39 -5.03
CA ASN A 174 30.35 4.73 -5.97
C ASN A 174 31.08 5.71 -6.91
N GLY A 175 30.86 7.02 -6.77
CA GLY A 175 31.47 8.05 -7.60
C GLY A 175 31.02 8.03 -9.07
N LYS A 176 29.91 7.34 -9.39
CA LYS A 176 29.36 7.27 -10.77
C LYS A 176 28.49 8.49 -11.12
N VAL A 177 27.98 9.19 -10.12
CA VAL A 177 27.19 10.42 -10.28
C VAL A 177 27.72 11.48 -9.33
N PHE A 178 28.08 12.63 -9.87
CA PHE A 178 28.34 13.85 -9.11
C PHE A 178 27.08 14.70 -9.04
N THR A 179 26.84 15.30 -7.88
CA THR A 179 25.71 16.19 -7.67
C THR A 179 26.18 17.58 -7.29
N VAL A 180 25.74 18.59 -8.03
CA VAL A 180 26.01 20.00 -7.75
C VAL A 180 24.70 20.66 -7.39
N THR A 181 24.61 21.30 -6.24
CA THR A 181 23.41 22.04 -5.84
C THR A 181 23.56 23.50 -6.25
N GLU A 182 22.67 23.99 -7.11
CA GLU A 182 22.61 25.39 -7.50
C GLU A 182 21.19 25.90 -7.28
N LYS A 183 21.03 26.98 -6.49
CA LYS A 183 19.73 27.63 -6.19
C LYS A 183 18.62 26.65 -5.75
N ASP A 184 18.93 25.80 -4.77
CA ASP A 184 18.03 24.77 -4.23
C ASP A 184 17.63 23.65 -5.20
N GLU A 185 18.25 23.57 -6.38
CA GLU A 185 18.06 22.49 -7.33
C GLU A 185 19.34 21.64 -7.45
N GLU A 186 19.18 20.32 -7.30
CA GLU A 186 20.29 19.35 -7.41
C GLU A 186 20.49 18.95 -8.88
N LEU A 187 21.57 19.42 -9.48
CA LEU A 187 22.04 19.02 -10.80
C LEU A 187 22.87 17.75 -10.69
N ILE A 188 22.74 16.87 -11.67
CA ILE A 188 23.50 15.63 -11.74
C ILE A 188 24.45 15.65 -12.95
N GLN A 189 25.65 15.14 -12.73
CA GLN A 189 26.62 14.88 -13.77
C GLN A 189 27.09 13.43 -13.65
N TRP A 190 26.94 12.67 -14.72
CA TRP A 190 27.48 11.32 -14.77
C TRP A 190 29.01 11.37 -14.85
N ALA A 191 29.68 10.64 -13.96
CA ALA A 191 31.13 10.45 -13.97
C ALA A 191 31.48 9.33 -14.96
N GLU A 192 32.34 9.62 -15.93
CA GLU A 192 32.92 8.60 -16.80
C GLU A 192 34.02 7.80 -16.10
#